data_AF-A0A165SUU9-F1
#
_entry.id   AF-A0A165SUU9-F1
#
_cell.length_a   1.000
_cell.length_b   1.000
_cell.length_c   1.000
_cell.angle_alpha   90.00
_cell.angle_beta   90.00
_cell.angle_gamma   90.00
#
_symmetry.space_group_name_H-M   'P 1'
#
loop_
_entity.id
_entity.type
_entity.pdbx_description
1 polymer ?
#
loop_
_entity_poly.entity_id
_entity_poly.type
_entity_poly.pdbx_seq_one_letter_code
_entity_poly.pdbx_strand_id
1 'polypeptide(L)'
;MQVDGYAAYNKLIRKDGGNDGPRLAGCWAHSRRRFFELHAAGASEIATATVERMTELWKLEAEVRGQSPEARAAARQAVSAPIVADLFTLWQQTLPRISGKSKLAEALRYAITRREIFERFLTDGLVELDSNIVERAIRPQTITRKNSLFAGSDVSATPTTSCHC
;
A
#
# COMPACT_ATOMS: atom_id res chain seq x y z
N MET A 1 13.96 2.67 -12.83
CA MET A 1 12.53 2.64 -13.19
C MET A 1 11.79 1.78 -12.17
N GLN A 2 10.79 2.34 -11.50
CA GLN A 2 9.99 1.63 -10.51
C GLN A 2 8.87 0.88 -11.23
N VAL A 3 8.78 -0.43 -11.05
CA VAL A 3 7.95 -1.29 -11.90
C VAL A 3 6.68 -1.76 -11.21
N ASP A 4 5.55 -1.62 -11.91
CA ASP A 4 4.23 -2.15 -11.53
C ASP A 4 4.02 -3.60 -12.04
N GLY A 5 4.53 -3.92 -13.24
CA GLY A 5 4.28 -5.20 -13.93
C GLY A 5 5.54 -5.98 -14.26
N TYR A 6 5.95 -6.90 -13.38
CA TYR A 6 7.18 -7.69 -13.56
C TYR A 6 7.11 -8.74 -14.70
N ALA A 7 5.91 -9.16 -15.13
CA ALA A 7 5.79 -10.18 -16.18
C ALA A 7 6.38 -9.71 -17.53
N ALA A 8 6.33 -8.41 -17.83
CA ALA A 8 6.89 -7.86 -19.06
C ALA A 8 8.41 -7.62 -18.99
N TYR A 9 8.98 -7.40 -17.80
CA TYR A 9 10.38 -6.97 -17.64
C TYR A 9 11.39 -8.10 -17.43
N ASN A 10 10.95 -9.30 -17.02
CA ASN A 10 11.82 -10.48 -16.96
C ASN A 10 12.48 -10.81 -18.32
N LYS A 11 11.87 -10.37 -19.44
CA LYS A 11 12.43 -10.54 -20.79
C LYS A 11 13.51 -9.51 -21.15
N LEU A 12 13.58 -8.36 -20.46
CA LEU A 12 14.55 -7.29 -20.75
C LEU A 12 15.86 -7.46 -19.97
N ILE A 13 15.87 -8.21 -18.88
CA ILE A 13 17.07 -8.44 -18.06
C ILE A 13 18.07 -9.41 -18.72
N ARG A 14 17.66 -10.18 -19.74
CA ARG A 14 18.50 -11.23 -20.35
C ARG A 14 19.17 -10.86 -21.66
N LYS A 15 19.10 -9.62 -22.16
CA LYS A 15 19.63 -9.34 -23.50
C LYS A 15 20.97 -8.61 -23.59
N ASP A 16 21.34 -7.78 -22.62
CA ASP A 16 22.48 -6.90 -22.83
C ASP A 16 23.48 -7.04 -21.67
N GLY A 17 24.58 -7.75 -21.93
CA GLY A 17 25.69 -8.03 -20.99
C GLY A 17 26.54 -6.82 -20.63
N GLY A 18 25.90 -5.72 -20.22
CA GLY A 18 26.53 -4.55 -19.59
C GLY A 18 26.07 -4.45 -18.14
N ASN A 19 27.00 -4.27 -17.21
CA ASN A 19 26.78 -4.29 -15.75
C ASN A 19 25.96 -3.08 -15.20
N ASP A 20 25.22 -2.35 -16.05
CA ASP A 20 24.48 -1.12 -15.74
C ASP A 20 23.02 -1.17 -16.21
N GLY A 21 22.36 -2.33 -16.07
CA GLY A 21 20.91 -2.41 -16.24
C GLY A 21 20.17 -1.63 -15.14
N PRO A 22 19.02 -0.98 -15.44
CA PRO A 22 18.24 -0.25 -14.44
C PRO A 22 17.87 -1.18 -13.27
N ARG A 23 18.42 -0.90 -12.08
CA ARG A 23 18.13 -1.66 -10.86
C ARG A 23 16.64 -1.49 -10.52
N LEU A 24 15.92 -2.61 -10.47
CA LEU A 24 14.49 -2.62 -10.16
C LEU A 24 14.30 -2.44 -8.64
N ALA A 25 13.60 -1.37 -8.26
CA ALA A 25 13.10 -1.18 -6.90
C ALA A 25 11.61 -1.56 -6.83
N GLY A 26 11.23 -2.28 -5.78
CA GLY A 26 9.83 -2.65 -5.53
C GLY A 26 9.02 -1.44 -5.10
N CYS A 27 7.88 -1.20 -5.75
CA CYS A 27 6.96 -0.14 -5.35
C CYS A 27 6.17 -0.55 -4.10
N TRP A 28 6.52 0.01 -2.93
CA TRP A 28 5.81 -0.28 -1.68
C TRP A 28 4.34 0.13 -1.74
N ALA A 29 4.00 1.16 -2.51
CA ALA A 29 2.63 1.59 -2.72
C ALA A 29 1.76 0.52 -3.43
N HIS A 30 2.30 -0.21 -4.42
CA HIS A 30 1.56 -1.33 -5.04
C HIS A 30 1.34 -2.49 -4.07
N SER A 31 2.32 -2.77 -3.19
CA SER A 31 2.16 -3.76 -2.13
C SER A 31 1.07 -3.32 -1.16
N ARG A 32 1.16 -2.08 -0.65
CA ARG A 32 0.22 -1.49 0.29
C ARG A 32 -1.21 -1.49 -0.25
N ARG A 33 -1.43 -1.18 -1.53
CA ARG A 33 -2.77 -1.20 -2.15
C ARG A 33 -3.45 -2.57 -2.03
N ARG A 34 -2.72 -3.66 -2.26
CA ARG A 34 -3.26 -5.03 -2.16
C ARG A 34 -3.74 -5.35 -0.74
N PHE A 35 -3.01 -4.90 0.28
CA PHE A 35 -3.41 -5.06 1.68
C PHE A 35 -4.52 -4.08 2.07
N PHE A 36 -4.50 -2.85 1.56
CA PHE A 36 -5.50 -1.83 1.84
C PHE A 36 -6.90 -2.25 1.37
N GLU A 37 -7.03 -2.87 0.19
CA GLU A 37 -8.31 -3.39 -0.29
C GLU A 37 -8.93 -4.43 0.68
N LEU A 38 -8.09 -5.26 1.31
CA LEU A 38 -8.52 -6.24 2.31
C LEU A 38 -8.85 -5.58 3.67
N HIS A 39 -8.05 -4.58 4.06
CA HIS A 39 -8.27 -3.79 5.27
C HIS A 39 -9.58 -3.00 5.19
N ALA A 40 -9.81 -2.27 4.09
CA ALA A 40 -11.01 -1.47 3.87
C ALA A 40 -12.29 -2.31 3.84
N ALA A 41 -12.18 -3.59 3.44
CA ALA A 41 -13.28 -4.55 3.47
C ALA A 41 -13.47 -5.22 4.85
N GLY A 42 -12.62 -4.94 5.85
CA GLY A 42 -12.63 -5.63 7.14
C GLY A 42 -12.33 -7.13 7.03
N ALA A 43 -11.70 -7.57 5.93
CA ALA A 43 -11.58 -8.98 5.57
C ALA A 43 -10.40 -9.71 6.24
N SER A 44 -9.46 -8.97 6.85
CA SER A 44 -8.30 -9.55 7.52
C SER A 44 -7.64 -8.61 8.52
N GLU A 45 -7.45 -9.09 9.76
CA GLU A 45 -6.64 -8.41 10.78
C GLU A 45 -5.17 -8.30 10.35
N ILE A 46 -4.63 -9.32 9.68
CA ILE A 46 -3.25 -9.29 9.16
C ILE A 46 -3.08 -8.20 8.10
N ALA A 47 -4.08 -8.01 7.24
CA ALA A 47 -4.04 -6.91 6.28
C ALA A 47 -4.07 -5.54 6.97
N THR A 48 -4.89 -5.39 8.01
CA THR A 48 -4.95 -4.18 8.84
C THR A 48 -3.60 -3.89 9.51
N ALA A 49 -3.06 -4.86 10.26
CA ALA A 49 -1.76 -4.73 10.91
C ALA A 49 -0.63 -4.44 9.92
N THR A 50 -0.69 -5.02 8.71
CA THR A 50 0.27 -4.75 7.64
C THR A 50 0.20 -3.29 7.18
N VAL A 51 -0.99 -2.75 6.91
CA VAL A 51 -1.18 -1.37 6.46
C VAL A 51 -0.78 -0.37 7.55
N GLU A 52 -1.11 -0.65 8.81
CA GLU A 52 -0.75 0.18 9.95
C GLU A 52 0.77 0.26 10.11
N ARG A 53 1.47 -0.89 10.14
CA ARG A 53 2.95 -0.92 10.20
C ARG A 53 3.60 -0.24 9.01
N MET A 54 3.04 -0.45 7.81
CA MET A 54 3.50 0.23 6.59
C MET A 54 3.46 1.75 6.74
N THR A 55 2.46 2.33 7.43
CA THR A 55 2.34 3.78 7.63
C THR A 55 3.59 4.40 8.24
N GLU A 56 4.27 3.70 9.14
CA GLU A 56 5.51 4.19 9.77
C GLU A 56 6.65 4.38 8.75
N LEU A 57 6.68 3.58 7.68
CA LEU A 57 7.65 3.78 6.59
C LEU A 57 7.44 5.14 5.91
N TRP A 58 6.18 5.51 5.62
CA TRP A 58 5.86 6.80 4.99
C TRP A 58 6.10 7.98 5.92
N LYS A 59 5.92 7.81 7.24
CA LYS A 59 6.26 8.84 8.22
C LYS A 59 7.76 9.15 8.17
N LEU A 60 8.60 8.13 8.21
CA LEU A 60 10.05 8.32 8.08
C LEU A 60 10.41 8.98 6.73
N GLU A 61 9.85 8.51 5.62
CA GLU A 61 10.14 9.08 4.30
C GLU A 61 9.74 10.55 4.18
N ALA A 62 8.71 11.00 4.90
CA ALA A 62 8.37 12.42 4.97
C ALA A 62 9.41 13.23 5.75
N GLU A 63 9.98 12.67 6.82
CA GLU A 63 11.00 13.32 7.66
C GLU A 63 12.37 13.43 6.96
N VAL A 64 12.76 12.39 6.21
CA VAL A 64 14.06 12.35 5.52
C VAL A 64 14.03 12.99 4.12
N ARG A 65 12.88 13.50 3.70
CA ARG A 65 12.70 14.13 2.39
C ARG A 65 13.57 15.39 2.27
N GLY A 66 14.33 15.46 1.19
CA GLY A 66 15.24 16.58 0.93
C GLY A 66 16.59 16.48 1.65
N GLN A 67 16.82 15.44 2.46
CA GLN A 67 18.13 15.14 3.03
C GLN A 67 19.04 14.45 2.00
N SER A 68 20.34 14.34 2.32
CA SER A 68 21.29 13.66 1.43
C SER A 68 20.98 12.16 1.32
N PRO A 69 21.35 11.49 0.21
CA PRO A 69 21.15 10.05 0.06
C PRO A 69 21.74 9.22 1.22
N GLU A 70 22.88 9.63 1.75
CA GLU A 70 23.55 8.96 2.87
C GLU A 70 22.74 9.10 4.16
N ALA A 71 22.23 10.31 4.44
CA ALA A 71 21.38 10.57 5.60
C ALA A 71 20.06 9.78 5.52
N ARG A 72 19.46 9.71 4.32
CA ARG A 72 18.27 8.89 4.07
C ARG A 72 18.56 7.41 4.33
N ALA A 73 19.65 6.87 3.78
CA ALA A 73 20.01 5.47 3.97
C ALA A 73 20.27 5.14 5.45
N ALA A 74 20.99 6.01 6.18
CA ALA A 74 21.25 5.83 7.60
C ALA A 74 19.94 5.81 8.43
N ALA A 75 19.05 6.77 8.19
CA ALA A 75 17.74 6.82 8.86
C ALA A 75 16.88 5.59 8.53
N ARG A 76 16.87 5.13 7.28
CA ARG A 76 16.16 3.93 6.86
C ARG A 76 16.71 2.66 7.52
N GLN A 77 18.03 2.55 7.68
CA GLN A 77 18.63 1.43 8.41
C GLN A 77 18.22 1.44 9.89
N ALA A 78 18.15 2.60 10.53
CA ALA A 78 17.77 2.71 11.93
C ALA A 78 16.28 2.42 12.18
N VAL A 79 15.39 2.87 11.27
CA VAL A 79 13.93 2.87 11.50
C VAL A 79 13.19 1.93 10.55
N SER A 80 13.38 2.07 9.23
CA SER A 80 12.65 1.27 8.24
C SER A 80 13.07 -0.19 8.20
N ALA A 81 14.35 -0.50 8.38
CA ALA A 81 14.85 -1.87 8.29
C ALA A 81 14.20 -2.84 9.30
N PRO A 82 14.08 -2.53 10.61
CA PRO A 82 13.37 -3.41 11.54
C PRO A 82 11.89 -3.56 11.19
N ILE A 83 11.21 -2.48 10.76
CA ILE A 83 9.79 -2.55 10.32
C ILE A 83 9.62 -3.49 9.13
N VAL A 84 10.50 -3.39 8.14
CA VAL A 84 10.48 -4.26 6.95
C VAL A 84 10.73 -5.71 7.34
N ALA A 85 11.72 -5.98 8.20
CA ALA A 85 12.02 -7.31 8.69
C ALA A 85 10.83 -7.94 9.45
N ASP A 86 10.16 -7.17 10.30
CA ASP A 86 8.98 -7.60 11.05
C ASP A 86 7.79 -7.90 10.14
N LEU A 87 7.58 -7.08 9.10
CA LEU A 87 6.56 -7.32 8.08
C LEU A 87 6.82 -8.64 7.34
N PHE A 88 8.05 -8.87 6.87
CA PHE A 88 8.39 -10.13 6.19
C PHE A 88 8.27 -11.34 7.10
N THR A 89 8.66 -11.22 8.37
CA THR A 89 8.49 -12.27 9.38
C THR A 89 7.00 -12.60 9.56
N LEU A 90 6.17 -11.59 9.77
CA LEU A 90 4.72 -11.75 9.89
C LEU A 90 4.12 -12.43 8.66
N TRP A 91 4.50 -11.99 7.46
CA TRP A 91 3.97 -12.52 6.21
C TRP A 91 4.37 -13.98 5.99
N GLN A 92 5.63 -14.33 6.24
CA GLN A 92 6.14 -15.69 6.11
C GLN A 92 5.49 -16.65 7.10
N GLN A 93 5.23 -16.19 8.33
CA GLN A 93 4.52 -16.99 9.35
C GLN A 93 3.02 -17.14 9.05
N THR A 94 2.41 -16.13 8.42
CA THR A 94 0.97 -16.13 8.12
C THR A 94 0.63 -16.98 6.91
N LEU A 95 1.43 -16.91 5.83
CA LEU A 95 1.13 -17.58 4.56
C LEU A 95 0.80 -19.09 4.68
N PRO A 96 1.52 -19.91 5.46
CA PRO A 96 1.19 -21.34 5.60
C PRO A 96 -0.06 -21.61 6.45
N ARG A 97 -0.59 -20.61 7.17
CA ARG A 97 -1.73 -20.75 8.09
C ARG A 97 -3.08 -20.40 7.47
N ILE A 98 -3.08 -19.89 6.24
CA ILE A 98 -4.29 -19.41 5.55
C ILE A 98 -4.57 -20.21 4.28
N SER A 99 -5.80 -20.15 3.80
CA SER A 99 -6.16 -20.76 2.52
C SER A 99 -5.32 -20.16 1.38
N GLY A 100 -4.62 -21.04 0.66
CA GLY A 100 -3.74 -20.66 -0.44
C GLY A 100 -4.44 -19.97 -1.61
N LYS A 101 -5.78 -20.04 -1.71
CA LYS A 101 -6.58 -19.35 -2.75
C LYS A 101 -7.16 -18.02 -2.28
N SER A 102 -6.88 -17.60 -1.05
CA SER A 102 -7.38 -16.31 -0.54
C SER A 102 -6.65 -15.13 -1.20
N LYS A 103 -7.36 -14.01 -1.35
CA LYS A 103 -6.75 -12.73 -1.79
C LYS A 103 -5.61 -12.30 -0.86
N LEU A 104 -5.69 -12.61 0.43
CA LEU A 104 -4.59 -12.40 1.38
C LEU A 104 -3.37 -13.23 1.02
N ALA A 105 -3.52 -14.52 0.72
CA ALA A 105 -2.40 -15.37 0.30
C ALA A 105 -1.74 -14.87 -1.00
N GLU A 106 -2.53 -14.34 -1.94
CA GLU A 106 -2.00 -13.70 -3.15
C GLU A 106 -1.18 -12.44 -2.84
N ALA A 107 -1.66 -11.58 -1.94
CA ALA A 107 -0.95 -10.38 -1.51
C ALA A 107 0.36 -10.74 -0.77
N LEU A 108 0.32 -11.71 0.16
CA LEU A 108 1.49 -12.19 0.88
C LEU A 108 2.53 -12.81 -0.05
N ARG A 109 2.12 -13.68 -0.99
CA ARG A 109 3.04 -14.25 -1.98
C ARG A 109 3.68 -13.18 -2.86
N TYR A 110 2.89 -12.20 -3.30
CA TYR A 110 3.42 -11.08 -4.07
C TYR A 110 4.52 -10.34 -3.31
N ALA A 111 4.32 -10.05 -2.03
CA ALA A 111 5.31 -9.37 -1.20
C ALA A 111 6.55 -10.24 -0.94
N ILE A 112 6.36 -11.47 -0.45
CA ILE A 112 7.43 -12.39 -0.04
C ILE A 112 8.36 -12.73 -1.22
N THR A 113 7.81 -13.05 -2.39
CA THR A 113 8.61 -13.40 -3.60
C THR A 113 9.46 -12.25 -4.12
N ARG A 114 9.24 -11.03 -3.62
CA ARG A 114 9.87 -9.79 -4.08
C ARG A 114 10.68 -9.11 -2.97
N ARG A 115 11.04 -9.84 -1.91
CA ARG A 115 11.76 -9.31 -0.76
C ARG A 115 12.99 -8.49 -1.15
N GLU A 116 13.86 -9.06 -2.00
CA GLU A 116 15.10 -8.39 -2.41
C GLU A 116 14.86 -7.04 -3.09
N ILE A 117 13.81 -6.89 -3.90
CA ILE A 117 13.53 -5.61 -4.56
C ILE A 117 12.84 -4.62 -3.61
N PHE A 118 12.10 -5.10 -2.61
CA PHE A 118 11.48 -4.27 -1.58
C PHE A 118 12.48 -3.76 -0.55
N GLU A 119 13.57 -4.48 -0.27
CA GLU A 119 14.59 -4.05 0.70
C GLU A 119 15.61 -3.06 0.11
N ARG A 120 15.66 -2.87 -1.22
CA ARG A 120 16.65 -1.99 -1.89
C ARG A 120 16.63 -0.54 -1.43
N PHE A 121 15.47 0.03 -1.14
CA PHE A 121 15.40 1.42 -0.67
C PHE A 121 16.10 1.60 0.69
N LEU A 122 16.24 0.53 1.49
CA LEU A 122 16.90 0.60 2.79
C LEU A 122 18.39 0.96 2.68
N THR A 123 19.03 0.56 1.59
CA THR A 123 20.47 0.78 1.39
C THR A 123 20.77 1.84 0.34
N ASP A 124 19.84 2.10 -0.59
CA ASP A 124 19.99 3.10 -1.65
C ASP A 124 19.13 4.34 -1.38
N GLY A 125 19.78 5.41 -0.89
CA GLY A 125 19.15 6.69 -0.60
C GLY A 125 18.62 7.47 -1.81
N LEU A 126 18.93 7.03 -3.04
CA LEU A 126 18.38 7.59 -4.28
C LEU A 126 17.06 6.90 -4.69
N VAL A 127 16.80 5.72 -4.15
CA VAL A 127 15.56 5.00 -4.38
C VAL A 127 14.46 5.60 -3.52
N GLU A 128 13.38 6.04 -4.16
CA GLU A 128 12.15 6.44 -3.49
C GLU A 128 11.35 5.19 -3.05
N LEU A 129 10.68 5.30 -1.89
CA LEU A 129 9.83 4.23 -1.36
C LEU A 129 8.66 3.93 -2.31
N ASP A 130 8.12 4.97 -2.95
CA ASP A 130 7.13 4.88 -3.99
C ASP A 130 7.33 5.91 -5.11
N SER A 131 6.51 5.82 -6.15
CA SER A 131 6.47 6.82 -7.21
C SER A 131 5.26 7.70 -6.94
N ASN A 132 5.44 9.01 -7.04
CA ASN A 132 4.40 10.02 -6.85
C ASN A 132 3.06 9.73 -7.56
N ILE A 133 3.07 8.92 -8.62
CA ILE A 133 1.87 8.48 -9.35
C ILE A 133 0.97 7.61 -8.46
N VAL A 134 1.55 6.76 -7.62
CA VAL A 134 0.81 5.81 -6.78
C VAL A 134 0.36 6.46 -5.47
N GLU A 135 1.12 7.38 -4.86
CA GLU A 135 0.66 8.14 -3.68
C GLU A 135 -0.62 8.92 -3.98
N ARG A 136 -0.71 9.57 -5.14
CA ARG A 136 -1.91 10.31 -5.56
C ARG A 136 -3.13 9.40 -5.76
N ALA A 137 -2.91 8.15 -6.12
CA ALA A 137 -3.97 7.15 -6.32
C ALA A 137 -4.38 6.44 -5.01
N ILE A 138 -3.48 6.36 -4.01
CA ILE A 138 -3.73 5.75 -2.70
C ILE A 138 -4.22 6.78 -1.68
N ARG A 139 -3.89 8.07 -1.82
CA ARG A 139 -4.54 9.11 -1.02
C ARG A 139 -6.05 8.94 -1.23
N PRO A 140 -6.84 8.67 -0.17
CA PRO A 140 -8.28 8.80 -0.29
C PRO A 140 -8.52 10.26 -0.67
N GLN A 141 -8.93 10.50 -1.91
CA GLN A 141 -9.46 11.79 -2.30
C GLN A 141 -10.69 11.99 -1.42
N THR A 142 -10.51 12.79 -0.37
CA THR A 142 -11.52 13.23 0.60
C THR A 142 -12.18 12.11 1.43
N ILE A 143 -11.78 12.04 2.69
CA ILE A 143 -12.73 11.90 3.80
C ILE A 143 -13.72 13.08 3.69
N THR A 144 -14.79 12.88 2.92
CA THR A 144 -16.06 13.59 3.09
C THR A 144 -17.16 12.54 3.10
N ARG A 145 -17.14 11.68 4.12
CA ARG A 145 -18.40 11.15 4.67
C ARG A 145 -18.62 11.82 6.01
N LYS A 146 -19.06 13.09 5.94
CA LYS A 146 -19.84 13.65 7.05
C LYS A 146 -21.16 12.89 7.09
N ASN A 147 -21.23 11.99 8.07
CA ASN A 147 -22.45 11.41 8.56
C ASN A 147 -23.34 12.52 9.14
N SER A 148 -24.57 12.67 8.64
CA SER A 148 -25.70 13.38 9.26
C SER A 148 -26.86 13.34 8.27
N LEU A 149 -28.10 12.97 8.57
CA LEU A 149 -28.79 12.36 9.71
C LEU A 149 -30.19 12.07 9.12
N PHE A 150 -30.75 10.91 9.41
CA PHE A 150 -32.20 10.65 9.53
C PHE A 150 -33.16 11.67 8.87
N ALA A 151 -33.73 11.32 7.72
CA ALA A 151 -35.05 11.83 7.35
C ALA A 151 -36.08 10.98 8.08
N GLY A 152 -36.61 11.52 9.18
CA GLY A 152 -37.67 10.91 9.98
C GLY A 152 -38.96 10.74 9.17
N SER A 153 -39.58 9.58 9.38
CA SER A 153 -40.92 9.23 8.92
C SER A 153 -42.01 10.08 9.58
N ASP A 154 -43.09 10.26 8.82
CA ASP A 154 -44.48 10.51 9.22
C ASP A 154 -44.78 11.63 10.22
N VAL A 155 -45.25 12.76 9.68
CA VAL A 155 -46.32 13.51 10.34
C VAL A 155 -47.46 13.72 9.34
N SER A 156 -48.62 13.24 9.75
CA SER A 156 -49.90 13.23 9.09
C SER A 156 -50.43 14.66 8.88
N ALA A 157 -51.01 14.94 7.71
CA ALA A 157 -51.99 16.01 7.54
C ALA A 157 -52.87 15.76 6.30
N THR A 158 -54.01 15.09 6.49
CA THR A 158 -55.26 15.38 5.76
C THR A 158 -56.09 16.30 6.66
N PRO A 159 -56.82 17.30 6.12
CA PRO A 159 -58.13 17.07 5.49
C PRO A 159 -58.43 18.02 4.28
N THR A 160 -59.02 17.57 3.16
CA THR A 160 -60.48 17.60 2.86
C THR A 160 -60.93 18.78 1.96
N THR A 161 -61.66 18.45 0.87
CA THR A 161 -62.72 19.25 0.19
C THR A 161 -62.27 20.48 -0.62
N SER A 162 -62.77 20.84 -1.81
CA SER A 162 -63.80 20.39 -2.77
C SER A 162 -63.72 21.31 -4.01
N CYS A 163 -64.27 20.87 -5.17
CA CYS A 163 -64.92 21.63 -6.27
C CYS A 163 -64.34 23.00 -6.72
N HIS A 164 -64.27 23.35 -8.01
CA HIS A 164 -65.36 23.30 -9.00
C HIS A 164 -64.81 23.76 -10.38
N CYS A 165 -65.45 23.26 -11.44
CA CYS A 165 -65.49 23.71 -12.85
C CYS A 165 -64.19 23.87 -13.65
#